data_AF-A0A844GT54-F1
#
_entry.id   AF-A0A844GT54-F1
#
_cell.length_a   1.000
_cell.length_b   1.000
_cell.length_c   1.000
_cell.angle_alpha   90.00
_cell.angle_beta   90.00
_cell.angle_gamma   90.00
#
_symmetry.space_group_name_H-M   'P 1'
#
loop_
_entity.id
_entity.type
_entity.pdbx_description
1 polymer ?
#
loop_
_entity_poly.entity_id
_entity_poly.type
_entity_poly.pdbx_seq_one_letter_code
_entity_poly.pdbx_strand_id
1 'polypeptide(L)'
;MIILLNISTNIIVKAETIDKNSQNFSLSREKKENLYSQKPSKKLPPCANSDCDCKDFKTQVEAQQVLNAFSGDPHRLDRDKDGVACEHLP
;
A
#
# COMPACT_ATOMS: atom_id res chain seq x y z
N MET A 1 -5.12 -13.98 -51.38
CA MET A 1 -6.10 -13.14 -50.67
C MET A 1 -6.43 -13.78 -49.34
N ILE A 2 -5.94 -13.18 -48.26
CA ILE A 2 -6.68 -12.88 -47.01
C ILE A 2 -7.28 -14.10 -46.28
N ILE A 3 -6.97 -14.53 -45.05
CA ILE A 3 -6.07 -14.19 -43.93
C ILE A 3 -5.93 -15.52 -43.14
N LEU A 4 -4.80 -15.67 -42.45
CA LEU A 4 -4.38 -16.80 -41.64
C LEU A 4 -5.43 -17.32 -40.64
N LEU A 5 -5.56 -18.65 -40.57
CA LEU A 5 -6.22 -19.42 -39.51
C LEU A 5 -5.54 -19.13 -38.16
N ASN A 6 -6.32 -18.85 -37.11
CA ASN A 6 -6.19 -19.41 -35.76
C ASN A 6 -7.08 -18.67 -34.73
N ILE A 7 -8.13 -19.36 -34.29
CA ILE A 7 -8.65 -19.49 -32.92
C ILE A 7 -8.56 -18.29 -31.93
N SER A 8 -9.74 -17.96 -31.40
CA SER A 8 -10.01 -17.21 -30.16
C SER A 8 -9.61 -15.74 -30.11
N THR A 9 -10.62 -14.89 -30.30
CA THR A 9 -10.66 -13.51 -29.83
C THR A 9 -10.42 -13.45 -28.33
N ASN A 10 -9.16 -13.25 -27.91
CA ASN A 10 -8.79 -12.90 -26.54
C ASN A 10 -7.52 -12.05 -26.56
N ILE A 11 -7.62 -10.83 -27.09
CA ILE A 11 -6.55 -9.85 -27.06
C ILE A 11 -7.13 -8.51 -26.57
N ILE A 12 -6.74 -8.14 -25.33
CA ILE A 12 -6.71 -6.78 -24.72
C ILE A 12 -8.10 -6.27 -24.26
N VAL A 13 -8.52 -6.17 -23.00
CA VAL A 13 -7.86 -6.01 -21.68
C VAL A 13 -8.83 -6.52 -20.59
N LYS A 14 -8.47 -7.61 -19.90
CA LYS A 14 -9.08 -7.99 -18.61
C LYS A 14 -7.97 -7.90 -17.57
N ALA A 15 -7.95 -6.82 -16.80
CA ALA A 15 -7.04 -6.67 -15.69
C ALA A 15 -7.73 -7.21 -14.42
N GLU A 16 -7.66 -8.52 -14.22
CA GLU A 16 -7.87 -9.15 -12.93
C GLU A 16 -6.70 -10.11 -12.69
N THR A 17 -5.98 -9.91 -11.59
CA THR A 17 -5.17 -10.97 -10.99
C THR A 17 -5.60 -11.11 -9.54
N ILE A 18 -6.33 -12.19 -9.26
CA ILE A 18 -6.61 -12.71 -7.92
C ILE A 18 -5.82 -14.02 -7.81
N ASP A 19 -4.67 -13.98 -7.15
CA ASP A 19 -3.86 -15.14 -6.82
C ASP A 19 -4.18 -15.64 -5.40
N LYS A 20 -4.77 -16.85 -5.37
CA LYS A 20 -4.99 -17.69 -4.19
C LYS A 20 -3.64 -18.17 -3.66
N ASN A 21 -3.20 -17.74 -2.47
CA ASN A 21 -2.22 -18.55 -1.73
C ASN A 21 -2.27 -18.33 -0.21
N SER A 22 -2.32 -19.47 0.47
CA SER A 22 -2.46 -19.72 1.91
C SER A 22 -1.16 -19.47 2.66
N GLN A 23 -1.21 -18.82 3.82
CA GLN A 23 -0.08 -18.80 4.76
C GLN A 23 -0.56 -18.94 6.21
N ASN A 24 -0.75 -20.20 6.61
CA ASN A 24 -0.67 -20.61 8.00
C ASN A 24 0.78 -21.08 8.23
N PHE A 25 1.60 -20.30 8.93
CA PHE A 25 2.99 -20.69 9.23
C PHE A 25 3.37 -20.34 10.67
N SER A 26 3.36 -21.37 11.52
CA SER A 26 3.96 -21.38 12.85
C SER A 26 5.50 -21.23 12.79
N LEU A 27 6.15 -21.06 13.95
CA LEU A 27 7.61 -21.06 14.22
C LEU A 27 8.36 -19.71 14.36
N SER A 28 8.81 -19.53 15.62
CA SER A 28 9.90 -18.77 16.27
C SER A 28 10.20 -17.30 15.91
N ARG A 29 10.19 -16.46 16.96
CA ARG A 29 10.02 -14.99 16.98
C ARG A 29 11.18 -14.15 16.44
N GLU A 30 12.29 -14.71 16.01
CA GLU A 30 13.49 -13.90 15.64
C GLU A 30 13.82 -13.89 14.15
N LYS A 31 13.04 -14.58 13.29
CA LYS A 31 13.36 -14.67 11.85
C LYS A 31 12.17 -14.48 10.90
N LYS A 32 11.17 -13.69 11.31
CA LYS A 32 9.97 -13.35 10.51
C LYS A 32 9.80 -11.87 10.16
N GLU A 33 10.71 -10.99 10.57
CA GLU A 33 10.62 -9.58 10.17
C GLU A 33 11.12 -9.30 8.75
N ASN A 34 11.84 -10.26 8.14
CA ASN A 34 12.53 -10.04 6.87
C ASN A 34 11.84 -10.65 5.62
N LEU A 35 10.77 -11.45 5.75
CA LEU A 35 10.09 -12.07 4.59
C LEU A 35 8.57 -11.92 4.64
N TYR A 36 8.12 -10.70 4.93
CA TYR A 36 6.76 -10.23 4.63
C TYR A 36 6.83 -8.72 4.37
N SER A 37 7.56 -8.36 3.31
CA SER A 37 7.73 -6.97 2.88
C SER A 37 7.75 -6.83 1.36
N GLN A 38 7.17 -7.79 0.63
CA GLN A 38 7.19 -7.80 -0.84
C GLN A 38 5.89 -8.38 -1.44
N LYS A 39 4.72 -7.95 -0.94
CA LYS A 39 3.44 -8.01 -1.67
C LYS A 39 2.83 -6.60 -1.56
N PRO A 40 2.37 -5.95 -2.65
CA PRO A 40 2.00 -4.54 -2.64
C PRO A 40 0.63 -4.30 -1.99
N SER A 41 0.54 -4.61 -0.71
CA SER A 41 -0.36 -3.98 0.24
C SER A 41 0.53 -3.07 1.07
N LYS A 42 0.45 -1.78 0.78
CA LYS A 42 1.20 -0.66 1.39
C LYS A 42 1.48 -0.93 2.87
N LYS A 43 2.67 -1.40 3.22
CA LYS A 43 3.04 -1.61 4.62
C LYS A 43 3.24 -0.23 5.22
N LEU A 44 2.30 0.16 6.09
CA LEU A 44 2.35 1.45 6.76
C LEU A 44 3.58 1.54 7.69
N PRO A 45 4.09 2.74 7.95
CA PRO A 45 5.22 2.93 8.86
C PRO A 45 4.87 2.46 10.28
N PRO A 46 5.86 2.10 11.10
CA PRO A 46 5.62 1.58 12.45
C PRO A 46 4.74 2.49 13.33
N CYS A 47 4.84 3.82 13.16
CA CYS A 47 4.04 4.79 13.91
C CYS A 47 2.53 4.61 13.70
N ALA A 48 2.10 4.01 12.58
CA ALA A 48 0.68 3.80 12.25
C ALA A 48 -0.04 2.84 13.21
N ASN A 49 0.70 2.08 14.01
CA ASN A 49 0.12 1.24 15.09
C ASN A 49 0.00 1.99 16.42
N SER A 50 0.37 3.27 16.45
CA SER A 50 0.42 4.12 17.63
C SER A 50 -0.11 5.51 17.28
N ASP A 51 0.72 6.54 17.41
CA ASP A 51 0.43 7.88 16.94
C ASP A 51 1.54 8.32 16.00
N CYS A 52 1.19 8.83 14.81
CA CYS A 52 2.15 9.39 13.87
C CYS A 52 2.06 10.91 13.96
N ASP A 53 3.20 11.58 14.04
CA ASP A 53 3.32 13.01 13.89
C ASP A 53 4.04 13.36 12.58
N CYS A 54 3.88 14.59 12.08
CA CYS A 54 4.64 15.05 10.91
C CYS A 54 6.17 14.91 11.06
N LYS A 55 6.69 14.92 12.30
CA LYS A 55 8.13 14.74 12.58
C LYS A 55 8.63 13.31 12.34
N ASP A 56 7.73 12.35 12.21
CA ASP A 56 8.06 10.93 11.98
C ASP A 56 8.31 10.61 10.50
N PHE A 57 8.05 11.58 9.61
CA PHE A 57 8.18 11.44 8.16
C PHE A 57 9.29 12.32 7.61
N LYS A 58 9.93 11.87 6.53
CA LYS A 58 10.92 12.68 5.83
C LYS A 58 10.30 13.52 4.72
N THR A 59 9.17 13.10 4.19
CA THR A 59 8.50 13.72 3.04
C THR A 59 6.98 13.79 3.25
N GLN A 60 6.36 14.75 2.59
CA GLN A 60 4.90 14.90 2.50
C GLN A 60 4.27 13.61 1.98
N VAL A 61 4.89 13.01 0.95
CA VAL A 61 4.39 11.80 0.29
C VAL A 61 4.28 10.63 1.26
N GLU A 62 5.26 10.44 2.15
CA GLU A 62 5.21 9.39 3.18
C GLU A 62 4.07 9.62 4.19
N ALA A 63 3.92 10.85 4.68
CA ALA A 63 2.82 11.23 5.58
C ALA A 63 1.45 11.03 4.92
N GLN A 64 1.33 11.39 3.64
CA GLN A 64 0.09 11.22 2.86
C GLN A 64 -0.33 9.75 2.77
N GLN A 65 0.62 8.81 2.79
CA GLN A 65 0.27 7.39 2.77
C GLN A 65 -0.48 6.96 4.01
N VAL A 66 -0.13 7.54 5.16
CA VAL A 66 -0.78 7.28 6.45
C VAL A 66 -2.14 7.97 6.50
N LEU A 67 -2.23 9.24 6.11
CA LEU A 67 -3.53 9.94 6.02
C LEU A 67 -4.54 9.18 5.15
N ASN A 68 -4.11 8.68 3.99
CA ASN A 68 -4.98 7.93 3.08
C ASN A 68 -5.37 6.54 3.61
N ALA A 69 -4.65 6.01 4.60
CA ALA A 69 -4.91 4.69 5.15
C ALA A 69 -5.94 4.70 6.29
N PHE A 70 -6.13 5.84 6.95
CA PHE A 70 -7.05 5.97 8.08
C PHE A 70 -8.07 7.06 7.82
N SER A 71 -9.35 6.73 7.98
CA SER A 71 -10.41 7.73 7.87
C SER A 71 -10.43 8.65 9.09
N GLY A 72 -10.72 9.94 8.87
CA GLY A 72 -10.93 10.91 9.94
C GLY A 72 -9.66 11.44 10.62
N ASP A 73 -8.49 11.22 10.02
CA ASP A 73 -7.19 11.72 10.48
C ASP A 73 -6.92 11.50 11.98
N PRO A 74 -6.91 10.24 12.47
CA PRO A 74 -6.65 9.95 13.88
C PRO A 74 -5.25 10.37 14.33
N HIS A 75 -4.31 10.45 13.39
CA HIS A 75 -2.92 10.86 13.59
C HIS A 75 -2.71 12.37 13.45
N ARG A 76 -3.77 13.14 13.15
CA ARG A 76 -3.72 14.61 13.08
C ARG A 76 -2.67 15.15 12.10
N LEU A 77 -2.44 14.42 11.00
CA LEU A 77 -1.49 14.75 9.95
C LEU A 77 -2.01 15.85 9.02
N ASP A 78 -3.33 16.05 8.97
CA ASP A 78 -4.06 17.03 8.17
C ASP A 78 -4.99 17.85 9.09
N ARG A 79 -4.38 18.85 9.76
CA ARG A 79 -5.03 19.58 10.86
C ARG A 79 -6.11 20.55 10.37
N ASP A 80 -5.94 21.08 9.17
CA ASP A 80 -6.83 21.99 8.48
C ASP A 80 -7.86 21.27 7.58
N LYS A 81 -7.69 19.98 7.37
CA LYS A 81 -8.65 19.05 6.74
C LYS A 81 -8.87 19.33 5.26
N ASP A 82 -7.80 19.69 4.56
CA ASP A 82 -7.84 19.95 3.12
C ASP A 82 -7.49 18.69 2.29
N GLY A 83 -7.15 17.59 2.96
CA GLY A 83 -6.78 16.31 2.37
C GLY A 83 -5.27 16.15 2.16
N VAL A 84 -4.45 17.12 2.56
CA VAL A 84 -3.01 17.12 2.36
C VAL A 84 -2.30 16.94 3.70
N ALA A 85 -1.61 15.80 3.84
CA ALA A 85 -0.85 15.52 5.07
C ALA A 85 0.41 16.38 5.14
N CYS A 86 0.67 16.99 6.29
CA CYS A 86 1.96 17.58 6.66
C CYS A 86 2.60 18.46 5.56
N GLU A 87 1.86 19.45 5.05
CA GLU A 87 2.22 20.29 3.89
C GLU A 87 3.58 21.01 3.96
N HIS A 88 4.15 21.09 5.17
CA HIS A 88 5.44 21.73 5.42
C HIS A 88 6.64 20.81 5.11
N LEU A 89 6.40 19.52 4.88
CA LEU A 89 7.44 18.55 4.53
C LEU A 89 7.79 18.64 3.03
N PRO A 90 9.03 18.28 2.65
CA PRO A 90 9.44 18.19 1.25
C PRO A 90 8.64 17.18 0.41
#